data_AF-A0A1D2QS85-F1
#
_entry.id   AF-A0A1D2QS85-F1
#
_cell.length_a   1.000
_cell.length_b   1.000
_cell.length_c   1.000
_cell.angle_alpha   90.00
_cell.angle_beta   90.00
_cell.angle_gamma   90.00
#
_symmetry.space_group_name_H-M   'P 1'
#
loop_
_entity.id
_entity.type
_entity.pdbx_description
1 polymer ?
#
loop_
_entity_poly.entity_id
_entity_poly.type
_entity_poly.pdbx_seq_one_letter_code
_entity_poly.pdbx_strand_id
1 'polypeptide(L)'
;MTKRVAKEGDVIPTPSTSTSSIALEPTVQGSWKVAEPVRYTSHNKLKYNGTPLIYKAQCTFGFSGTDSSSGKTMTDSETIILQAKPSTLKESGNNVLLHGDKAVGKNGNTLTVNSSNTLKSGF
;
A
#
# COMPACT_ATOMS: atom_id res chain seq x y z
N MET A 1 24.86 -3.96 9.62
CA MET A 1 23.67 -3.08 9.78
C MET A 1 22.44 -3.95 9.95
N THR A 2 21.42 -3.46 10.67
CA THR A 2 20.18 -4.20 10.90
C THR A 2 19.05 -3.55 10.08
N LYS A 3 18.29 -4.34 9.31
CA LYS A 3 17.14 -3.85 8.54
C LYS A 3 15.86 -4.52 8.99
N ARG A 4 14.78 -3.75 9.09
CA ARG A 4 13.42 -4.28 9.32
C ARG A 4 12.75 -4.55 7.98
N VAL A 5 12.46 -5.83 7.71
CA VAL A 5 12.05 -6.34 6.40
C VAL A 5 10.58 -6.71 6.40
N ALA A 6 9.87 -6.46 5.31
CA ALA A 6 8.45 -6.76 5.23
C ALA A 6 8.19 -8.18 4.73
N LYS A 7 7.17 -8.82 5.32
CA LYS A 7 6.46 -9.99 4.78
C LYS A 7 5.00 -9.64 4.52
N GLU A 8 4.25 -10.57 3.95
CA GLU A 8 2.80 -10.43 3.80
C GLU A 8 2.14 -10.16 5.16
N GLY A 9 1.17 -9.24 5.19
CA GLY A 9 0.52 -8.75 6.41
C GLY A 9 1.21 -7.54 7.05
N ASP A 10 2.46 -7.21 6.72
CA ASP A 10 3.16 -6.05 7.29
C ASP A 10 2.77 -4.71 6.61
N VAL A 11 2.00 -4.74 5.52
CA VAL A 11 1.57 -3.52 4.80
C VAL A 11 0.19 -3.11 5.24
N ILE A 12 0.09 -1.91 5.77
CA ILE A 12 -1.15 -1.32 6.27
C ILE A 12 -1.72 -0.36 5.22
N PRO A 13 -2.91 -0.64 4.65
CA PRO A 13 -3.64 0.30 3.83
C PRO A 13 -4.39 1.30 4.74
N THR A 14 -4.28 2.59 4.43
CA THR A 14 -5.01 3.64 5.16
C THR A 14 -5.80 4.47 4.15
N PRO A 15 -7.14 4.36 4.14
CA PRO A 15 -7.98 5.21 3.32
C PRO A 15 -7.82 6.69 3.65
N SER A 16 -8.02 7.55 2.66
CA SER A 16 -8.03 9.00 2.82
C SER A 16 -9.16 9.45 3.73
N THR A 17 -8.90 10.48 4.54
CA THR A 17 -9.94 11.19 5.29
C THR A 17 -10.63 12.28 4.47
N SER A 18 -10.21 12.49 3.22
CA SER A 18 -10.91 13.38 2.29
C SER A 18 -12.32 12.86 2.04
N THR A 19 -13.30 13.75 2.13
CA THR A 19 -14.70 13.44 1.80
C THR A 19 -14.99 13.55 0.30
N SER A 20 -14.01 13.95 -0.51
CA SER A 20 -14.12 14.04 -1.96
C SER A 20 -13.07 13.19 -2.67
N SER A 21 -13.37 12.84 -3.92
CA SER A 21 -12.39 12.33 -4.88
C SER A 21 -11.93 13.47 -5.81
N ILE A 22 -10.65 13.52 -6.14
CA ILE A 22 -10.12 14.47 -7.13
C ILE A 22 -10.65 14.21 -8.55
N ALA A 23 -11.13 13.00 -8.82
CA ALA A 23 -11.69 12.62 -10.12
C ALA A 23 -13.19 12.93 -10.24
N LEU A 24 -13.85 13.35 -9.15
CA LEU A 24 -15.26 13.68 -9.11
C LEU A 24 -15.45 15.18 -8.91
N GLU A 25 -16.61 15.68 -9.30
CA GLU A 25 -17.00 17.08 -9.10
C GLU A 25 -17.00 17.46 -7.60
N PRO A 26 -16.72 18.73 -7.24
CA PRO A 26 -16.65 19.17 -5.85
C PRO A 26 -17.98 19.04 -5.08
N THR A 27 -19.11 18.89 -5.79
CA THR A 27 -20.44 18.65 -5.19
C THR A 27 -20.64 17.22 -4.70
N VAL A 28 -19.71 16.30 -5.00
CA VAL A 28 -19.78 14.93 -4.53
C VAL A 28 -19.10 14.78 -3.17
N GLN A 29 -19.86 14.31 -2.18
CA GLN A 29 -19.37 14.06 -0.82
C GLN A 29 -19.56 12.59 -0.46
N GLY A 30 -18.55 11.98 0.16
CA GLY A 30 -18.51 10.56 0.43
C GLY A 30 -17.32 10.15 1.27
N SER A 31 -16.91 8.89 1.15
CA SER A 31 -15.79 8.34 1.91
C SER A 31 -15.00 7.33 1.10
N TRP A 32 -13.70 7.25 1.40
CA TRP A 32 -12.81 6.22 0.90
C TRP A 32 -12.76 5.03 1.85
N LYS A 33 -12.73 3.83 1.29
CA LYS A 33 -12.52 2.57 2.03
C LYS A 33 -11.58 1.65 1.26
N VAL A 34 -11.01 0.68 1.96
CA VAL A 34 -10.34 -0.45 1.32
C VAL A 34 -11.41 -1.26 0.57
N ALA A 35 -11.29 -1.34 -0.75
CA ALA A 35 -12.24 -2.07 -1.59
C ALA A 35 -11.79 -3.51 -1.81
N GLU A 36 -10.47 -3.75 -1.88
CA GLU A 36 -9.89 -5.08 -2.02
C GLU A 36 -8.77 -5.33 -0.99
N PRO A 37 -8.55 -6.59 -0.57
CA PRO A 37 -7.38 -6.95 0.25
C PRO A 37 -6.06 -6.55 -0.42
N VAL A 38 -5.04 -6.27 0.40
CA VAL A 38 -3.69 -6.01 -0.11
C VAL A 38 -3.15 -7.26 -0.78
N ARG A 39 -2.72 -7.13 -2.03
CA ARG A 39 -2.05 -8.18 -2.80
C ARG A 39 -0.54 -7.98 -2.73
N TYR A 40 0.19 -9.07 -2.54
CA TYR A 40 1.64 -9.05 -2.35
C TYR A 40 2.35 -9.70 -3.52
N THR A 41 3.59 -9.27 -3.76
CA THR A 41 4.54 -10.03 -4.57
C THR A 41 5.78 -10.30 -3.75
N SER A 42 6.08 -11.59 -3.63
CA SER A 42 7.03 -12.15 -2.68
C SER A 42 8.28 -12.66 -3.40
N HIS A 43 9.39 -12.63 -2.69
CA HIS A 43 10.66 -13.23 -3.08
C HIS A 43 10.63 -14.74 -2.92
N ASN A 44 11.33 -15.48 -3.78
CA ASN A 44 11.37 -16.93 -3.69
C ASN A 44 12.43 -17.43 -2.70
N LYS A 45 13.58 -16.76 -2.63
CA LYS A 45 14.71 -17.18 -1.79
C LYS A 45 14.88 -16.31 -0.56
N LEU A 46 14.60 -15.01 -0.65
CA LEU A 46 14.69 -14.13 0.52
C LEU A 46 13.54 -14.38 1.50
N LYS A 47 13.89 -14.89 2.68
CA LYS A 47 12.95 -15.31 3.72
C LYS A 47 13.38 -14.78 5.09
N TYR A 48 12.40 -14.55 5.95
CA TYR A 48 12.58 -14.33 7.39
C TYR A 48 11.86 -15.45 8.14
N ASN A 49 12.61 -16.25 8.90
CA ASN A 49 12.10 -17.44 9.61
C ASN A 49 11.24 -18.36 8.72
N GLY A 50 11.68 -18.58 7.47
CA GLY A 50 10.98 -19.42 6.49
C GLY A 50 9.86 -18.72 5.72
N THR A 51 9.40 -17.53 6.14
CA THR A 51 8.39 -16.76 5.40
C THR A 51 9.03 -15.89 4.31
N PRO A 52 8.55 -15.96 3.06
CA PRO A 52 8.96 -15.05 1.98
C PRO A 52 8.88 -13.58 2.36
N LEU A 53 9.91 -12.82 2.00
CA LEU A 53 9.90 -11.36 2.08
C LEU A 53 9.21 -10.77 0.85
N ILE A 54 8.58 -9.61 1.00
CA ILE A 54 7.85 -8.95 -0.11
C ILE A 54 8.68 -7.83 -0.75
N TYR A 55 8.46 -7.59 -2.03
CA TYR A 55 9.05 -6.46 -2.78
C TYR A 55 8.03 -5.53 -3.41
N LYS A 56 6.77 -5.96 -3.44
CA LYS A 56 5.66 -5.17 -3.96
C LYS A 56 4.40 -5.48 -3.16
N ALA A 57 3.62 -4.44 -2.90
CA ALA A 57 2.27 -4.54 -2.38
C ALA A 57 1.33 -3.65 -3.21
N GLN A 58 0.10 -4.08 -3.39
CA GLN A 58 -0.91 -3.35 -4.14
C GLN A 58 -2.23 -3.39 -3.38
N CYS A 59 -2.94 -2.27 -3.33
CA CYS A 59 -4.27 -2.19 -2.72
C CYS A 59 -5.17 -1.29 -3.56
N THR A 60 -6.42 -1.69 -3.71
CA THR A 60 -7.45 -0.90 -4.35
C THR A 60 -8.38 -0.31 -3.30
N PHE A 61 -8.50 1.01 -3.32
CA PHE A 61 -9.42 1.79 -2.52
C PHE A 61 -10.64 2.13 -3.37
N GLY A 62 -11.81 2.14 -2.75
CA GLY A 62 -13.06 2.55 -3.38
C GLY A 62 -13.63 3.76 -2.67
N PHE A 63 -14.15 4.69 -3.46
CA PHE A 63 -14.94 5.81 -2.99
C PHE A 63 -16.42 5.55 -3.26
N SER A 64 -17.26 5.91 -2.29
CA SER A 64 -18.71 6.00 -2.50
C SER A 64 -19.21 7.27 -1.85
N GLY A 65 -19.98 8.04 -2.60
CA GLY A 65 -20.53 9.32 -2.19
C GLY A 65 -21.83 9.63 -2.91
N THR A 66 -22.38 10.81 -2.62
CA THR A 66 -23.60 11.33 -3.23
C THR A 66 -23.33 12.73 -3.78
N ASP A 67 -23.81 13.00 -4.98
CA ASP A 67 -23.83 14.34 -5.55
C ASP A 67 -24.99 15.13 -4.95
N SER A 68 -24.69 16.21 -4.24
CA SER A 68 -25.71 17.01 -3.56
C SER A 68 -26.67 17.74 -4.51
N SER A 69 -26.27 17.92 -5.78
CA SER A 69 -27.10 18.61 -6.77
C SER A 69 -28.17 17.71 -7.40
N SER A 70 -27.84 16.44 -7.62
CA SER A 70 -28.72 15.48 -8.30
C SER A 70 -29.24 14.37 -7.38
N GLY A 71 -28.70 14.24 -6.17
CA GLY A 71 -28.98 13.15 -5.24
C GLY A 71 -28.46 11.79 -5.70
N LYS A 72 -27.70 11.73 -6.80
CA LYS A 72 -27.20 10.46 -7.36
C LYS A 72 -26.01 9.93 -6.57
N THR A 73 -25.98 8.62 -6.39
CA THR A 73 -24.80 7.91 -5.87
C THR A 73 -23.69 7.95 -6.92
N MET A 74 -22.49 8.29 -6.47
CA MET A 74 -21.27 8.34 -7.27
C MET A 74 -20.24 7.41 -6.66
N THR A 75 -19.48 6.74 -7.52
CA THR A 75 -18.41 5.82 -7.10
C THR A 75 -17.15 6.12 -7.87
N ASP A 76 -16.00 5.94 -7.22
CA ASP A 76 -14.70 6.04 -7.86
C ASP A 76 -13.75 5.00 -7.23
N SER A 77 -12.59 4.78 -7.84
CA SER A 77 -11.59 3.84 -7.32
C SER A 77 -10.17 4.34 -7.54
N GLU A 78 -9.28 3.91 -6.66
CA GLU A 78 -7.86 4.20 -6.74
C GLU A 78 -7.04 2.98 -6.39
N THR A 79 -6.15 2.56 -7.28
CA THR A 79 -5.18 1.50 -7.00
C THR A 79 -3.82 2.11 -6.69
N ILE A 80 -3.27 1.77 -5.52
CA ILE A 80 -1.92 2.18 -5.11
C ILE A 80 -1.00 0.97 -5.21
N ILE A 81 0.18 1.20 -5.80
CA ILE A 81 1.28 0.23 -5.84
C ILE A 81 2.42 0.77 -4.98
N LEU A 82 2.82 -0.01 -3.97
CA LEU A 82 4.01 0.20 -3.18
C LEU A 82 5.10 -0.76 -3.65
N GLN A 83 6.20 -0.22 -4.15
CA GLN A 83 7.35 -1.00 -4.63
C GLN A 83 8.59 -0.71 -3.79
N ALA A 84 9.39 -1.73 -3.54
CA ALA A 84 10.63 -1.62 -2.78
C ALA A 84 11.61 -0.64 -3.43
N LYS A 85 12.14 0.29 -2.62
CA LYS A 85 13.18 1.21 -3.04
C LYS A 85 14.53 0.50 -3.20
N PRO A 86 15.45 1.04 -4.01
CA PRO A 86 16.82 0.52 -4.12
C PRO A 86 17.47 0.28 -2.76
N SER A 87 17.99 -0.93 -2.56
CA SER A 87 18.64 -1.32 -1.31
C SER A 87 19.69 -2.41 -1.57
N THR A 88 20.63 -2.57 -0.63
CA THR A 88 21.60 -3.67 -0.65
C THR A 88 20.96 -5.06 -0.47
N LEU A 89 19.73 -5.13 0.06
CA LEU A 89 18.98 -6.38 0.24
C LEU A 89 18.06 -6.56 -0.98
N LYS A 90 18.49 -7.42 -1.91
CA LYS A 90 17.79 -7.69 -3.18
C LYS A 90 17.98 -9.12 -3.67
N GLU A 91 17.01 -9.63 -4.42
CA GLU A 91 17.05 -10.90 -5.13
C GLU A 91 16.56 -10.67 -6.56
N SER A 92 17.28 -11.22 -7.55
CA SER A 92 16.88 -11.16 -8.97
C SER A 92 16.55 -9.74 -9.47
N GLY A 93 17.29 -8.74 -8.97
CA GLY A 93 17.07 -7.32 -9.30
C GLY A 93 15.99 -6.60 -8.49
N ASN A 94 15.16 -7.31 -7.72
CA ASN A 94 14.11 -6.73 -6.89
C ASN A 94 14.60 -6.54 -5.45
N ASN A 95 14.37 -5.35 -4.90
CA ASN A 95 14.71 -5.03 -3.51
C ASN A 95 13.64 -5.57 -2.54
N VAL A 96 13.93 -5.58 -1.24
CA VAL A 96 12.93 -5.93 -0.22
C VAL A 96 12.25 -4.66 0.30
N LEU A 97 10.94 -4.71 0.50
CA LEU A 97 10.20 -3.64 1.19
C LEU A 97 10.66 -3.57 2.65
N LEU A 98 10.98 -2.37 3.11
CA LEU A 98 11.50 -2.12 4.45
C LEU A 98 10.47 -1.38 5.30
N HIS A 99 10.56 -1.54 6.61
CA HIS A 99 9.75 -0.74 7.54
C HIS A 99 9.87 0.76 7.22
N GLY A 100 8.72 1.44 7.15
CA GLY A 100 8.63 2.86 6.81
C GLY A 100 8.52 3.15 5.32
N ASP A 101 8.68 2.14 4.44
CA ASP A 101 8.34 2.31 3.03
C ASP A 101 6.85 2.67 2.89
N LYS A 102 6.57 3.65 2.04
CA LYS A 102 5.25 4.26 1.89
C LYS A 102 4.97 4.62 0.43
N ALA A 103 3.73 4.44 0.01
CA ALA A 103 3.17 5.01 -1.22
C ALA A 103 1.91 5.82 -0.87
N VAL A 104 1.70 6.92 -1.59
CA VAL A 104 0.55 7.82 -1.43
C VAL A 104 -0.13 7.96 -2.79
N GLY A 105 -1.45 7.77 -2.81
CA GLY A 105 -2.28 7.98 -3.98
C GLY A 105 -2.65 9.45 -4.17
N LYS A 106 -3.14 9.79 -5.36
CA LYS A 106 -3.65 11.13 -5.72
C LYS A 106 -4.80 11.58 -4.82
N ASN A 107 -5.61 10.65 -4.29
CA ASN A 107 -6.71 10.98 -3.38
C ASN A 107 -6.30 10.97 -1.89
N GLY A 108 -5.01 10.82 -1.59
CA GLY A 108 -4.50 10.77 -0.21
C GLY A 108 -4.63 9.40 0.48
N ASN A 109 -5.15 8.38 -0.21
CA ASN A 109 -5.06 7.00 0.26
C ASN A 109 -3.59 6.59 0.36
N THR A 110 -3.22 5.70 1.29
CA THR A 110 -1.82 5.32 1.49
C THR A 110 -1.62 3.83 1.73
N LEU A 111 -0.44 3.33 1.36
CA LEU A 111 0.10 2.05 1.80
C LEU A 111 1.38 2.31 2.59
N THR A 112 1.51 1.74 3.79
CA THR A 112 2.70 1.89 4.64
C THR A 112 3.17 0.53 5.16
N VAL A 113 4.47 0.26 5.08
CA VAL A 113 5.07 -0.92 5.71
C VAL A 113 5.27 -0.67 7.20
N ASN A 114 4.64 -1.49 8.04
CA ASN A 114 4.86 -1.55 9.48
C ASN A 114 5.38 -2.94 9.87
N SER A 115 6.69 -3.16 9.69
CA SER A 115 7.36 -4.41 10.10
C SER A 115 8.22 -4.24 11.34
N SER A 116 8.22 -5.26 12.20
CA SER A 116 9.18 -5.47 13.29
C SER A 116 10.19 -6.60 12.99
N ASN A 117 10.07 -7.28 11.84
CA ASN A 117 10.91 -8.42 11.46
C ASN A 117 12.33 -7.95 11.17
N THR A 118 13.27 -8.34 12.02
CA THR A 118 14.61 -7.76 12.04
C THR A 118 15.63 -8.72 11.41
N LEU A 119 16.22 -8.32 10.28
CA LEU A 119 17.27 -9.07 9.58
C LEU A 119 18.64 -8.43 9.87
N LYS A 120 19.58 -9.22 10.38
CA LYS A 120 20.99 -8.82 10.51
C LYS A 120 21.72 -9.19 9.21
N SER A 121 22.31 -8.22 8.53
CA SER A 121 23.29 -8.52 7.48
C SER A 121 24.66 -8.72 8.14
N GLY A 122 25.18 -9.95 8.11
CA GLY A 122 26.60 -10.28 8.36
C GLY A 122 27.06 -11.20 7.23
N PHE A 123 28.24 -11.08 6.64
CA PHE A 123 29.48 -10.39 7.01
C PHE A 123 30.01 -9.64 5.79
#